data_AF-A0A968IFM6-F1
#
_entry.id   AF-A0A968IFM6-F1
#
_cell.length_a   1.000
_cell.length_b   1.000
_cell.length_c   1.000
_cell.angle_alpha   90.00
_cell.angle_beta   90.00
_cell.angle_gamma   90.00
#
_symmetry.space_group_name_H-M   'P 1'
#
loop_
_entity.id
_entity.type
_entity.pdbx_description
1 polymer ?
#
loop_
_entity_poly.entity_id
_entity_poly.type
_entity_poly.pdbx_seq_one_letter_code
_entity_poly.pdbx_strand_id
1 'polypeptide(L)'
;MSKSELQEAIECPAKRKATFEPGLVEQILEDLGSVSGNLPLLEFALDELWKQGRLTLDAYREIGGVREALAKRADRIYEEYEIKDKGKQVEKLFRQLVAVGEDTADTRRIVTQSQVTDWNLIEELAAKRLLVIGQDEKNQERTVELIHEALIQEWKRLREWVNDKREDGIKFQRIESAAKEWEKNKNAMSDLWQGRRLKDAVQLLQKQDEIEPISSLTKEFIKKSETARNSKLIRNFLIGFASVSFMVCITGYLFIQENNRIVQDNNRKLKLAALRGETSLEILKAVPGWLREAEDRQREGKDVQAIVIARDNARIMENWRNAIVANSGKYNQSSIREFSKQAVDRQVSVIQQFSLPRLKKELTKKPNAMIGKEQSTDPSKNCDQRYTEGALRTTCNIIFQDLGAATDLWSNSQENAGVIPNRITTQEQSDRIPCPIVVLIEELWRNNTKKNCGWLGSQGKGLDEPSCKELGGKSLADRIFPDPIYAPMKRLRKCPIPHSNNIKQSQTSSKIATLLVHK
;
A
#
# COMPACT_ATOMS: atom_id res chain seq x y z
N MET A 1 -40.17 41.09 54.12
CA MET A 1 -41.39 41.48 54.87
C MET A 1 -41.22 41.06 56.31
N SER A 2 -41.66 41.88 57.25
CA SER A 2 -41.74 41.54 58.68
C SER A 2 -42.95 40.64 58.97
N LYS A 3 -42.98 39.97 60.14
CA LYS A 3 -44.13 39.16 60.57
C LYS A 3 -45.43 39.98 60.65
N SER A 4 -45.33 41.25 61.06
CA SER A 4 -46.47 42.19 61.12
C SER A 4 -47.00 42.53 59.72
N GLU A 5 -46.10 42.77 58.76
CA GLU A 5 -46.49 43.03 57.37
C GLU A 5 -47.16 41.82 56.71
N LEU A 6 -46.68 40.61 57.01
CA LEU A 6 -47.31 39.36 56.55
C LEU A 6 -48.70 39.16 57.15
N GLN A 7 -48.86 39.43 58.45
CA GLN A 7 -50.15 39.36 59.12
C GLN A 7 -51.16 40.33 58.49
N GLU A 8 -50.75 41.58 58.27
CA GLU A 8 -51.60 42.57 57.61
C GLU A 8 -51.96 42.17 56.17
N ALA A 9 -51.03 41.58 55.43
CA ALA A 9 -51.27 41.09 54.07
C ALA A 9 -52.29 39.94 54.02
N ILE A 10 -52.35 39.10 55.06
CA ILE A 10 -53.34 38.00 55.19
C ILE A 10 -54.71 38.54 55.61
N GLU A 11 -54.74 39.39 56.65
CA GLU A 11 -55.99 39.83 57.27
C GLU A 11 -56.73 40.90 56.46
N CYS A 12 -56.01 41.92 55.95
CA CYS A 12 -56.64 43.09 55.34
C CYS A 12 -57.51 42.77 54.11
N PRO A 13 -57.14 41.84 53.20
CA PRO A 13 -58.01 41.44 52.08
C PRO A 13 -59.34 40.84 52.54
N ALA A 14 -59.35 40.12 53.67
CA ALA A 14 -60.54 39.44 54.18
C ALA A 14 -61.49 40.37 54.96
N LYS A 15 -60.99 41.44 55.58
CA LYS A 15 -61.75 42.34 56.50
C LYS A 15 -63.11 42.85 55.98
N ARG A 16 -63.34 42.87 54.66
CA ARG A 16 -64.60 43.32 54.04
C ARG A 16 -65.55 42.20 53.62
N LYS A 17 -65.14 40.94 53.66
CA LYS A 17 -65.87 39.81 53.06
C LYS A 17 -65.88 38.53 53.91
N ALA A 18 -64.97 38.36 54.86
CA ALA A 18 -64.89 37.18 55.72
C ALA A 18 -64.15 37.48 57.03
N THR A 19 -64.27 36.60 58.02
CA THR A 19 -63.52 36.66 59.28
C THR A 19 -62.76 35.35 59.45
N PHE A 20 -61.49 35.43 59.85
CA PHE A 20 -60.70 34.25 60.21
C PHE A 20 -61.09 33.74 61.59
N GLU A 21 -61.09 32.43 61.79
CA GLU A 21 -61.17 31.84 63.12
C GLU A 21 -59.96 32.30 63.98
N PRO A 22 -60.17 32.66 65.26
CA PRO A 22 -59.06 32.99 66.16
C PRO A 22 -57.98 31.90 66.18
N GLY A 23 -56.71 32.27 66.04
CA GLY A 23 -55.58 31.33 66.04
C GLY A 23 -55.16 30.82 64.65
N LEU A 24 -56.00 30.98 63.61
CA LEU A 24 -55.67 30.53 62.26
C LEU A 24 -54.52 31.34 61.64
N VAL A 25 -54.55 32.66 61.76
CA VAL A 25 -53.51 33.53 61.17
C VAL A 25 -52.17 33.28 61.86
N GLU A 26 -52.19 33.09 63.18
CA GLU A 26 -51.01 32.72 63.97
C GLU A 26 -50.42 31.39 63.51
N GLN A 27 -51.26 30.37 63.30
CA GLN A 27 -50.82 29.06 62.78
C GLN A 27 -50.23 29.17 61.37
N ILE A 28 -50.87 29.92 60.47
CA ILE A 28 -50.35 30.16 59.10
C ILE A 28 -48.96 30.80 59.15
N LEU A 29 -48.78 31.81 60.01
CA LEU A 29 -47.50 32.50 60.19
C LEU A 29 -46.43 31.60 60.83
N GLU A 30 -46.83 30.67 61.70
CA GLU A 30 -45.92 29.68 62.28
C GLU A 30 -45.45 28.66 61.24
N ASP A 31 -46.36 28.11 60.44
CA ASP A 31 -46.05 27.11 59.41
C ASP A 31 -45.16 27.67 58.29
N LEU A 32 -45.31 28.97 57.98
CA LEU A 32 -44.49 29.71 57.02
C LEU A 32 -43.02 29.82 57.43
N GLY A 33 -42.73 29.89 58.73
CA GLY A 33 -41.37 30.07 59.28
C GLY A 33 -40.67 31.36 58.84
N SER A 34 -39.33 31.36 58.85
CA SER A 34 -38.46 32.50 58.53
C SER A 34 -37.87 32.50 57.10
N VAL A 35 -38.34 31.62 56.22
CA VAL A 35 -37.71 31.38 54.91
C VAL A 35 -38.24 32.37 53.86
N SER A 36 -37.35 33.24 53.37
CA SER A 36 -37.59 34.08 52.20
C SER A 36 -37.92 33.21 50.98
N GLY A 37 -39.14 33.31 50.45
CA GLY A 37 -39.58 32.55 49.27
C GLY A 37 -40.95 31.90 49.39
N ASN A 38 -41.55 31.82 50.58
CA ASN A 38 -42.83 31.13 50.79
C ASN A 38 -44.09 31.95 50.46
N LEU A 39 -43.96 33.17 49.95
CA LEU A 39 -45.10 34.04 49.60
C LEU A 39 -46.03 33.43 48.55
N PRO A 40 -45.54 32.79 47.46
CA PRO A 40 -46.41 32.12 46.50
C PRO A 40 -47.17 30.93 47.10
N LEU A 41 -46.54 30.20 48.04
CA LEU A 41 -47.20 29.10 48.76
C LEU A 41 -48.29 29.63 49.72
N LEU A 42 -48.03 30.76 50.38
CA LEU A 42 -49.01 31.45 51.19
C LEU A 42 -50.22 31.87 50.35
N GLU A 43 -49.99 32.55 49.24
CA GLU A 43 -51.05 32.98 48.31
C GLU A 43 -51.89 31.77 47.88
N PHE A 44 -51.24 30.68 47.50
CA PHE A 44 -51.90 29.45 47.09
C PHE A 44 -52.74 28.84 48.21
N ALA A 45 -52.21 28.73 49.43
CA ALA A 45 -52.93 28.17 50.57
C ALA A 45 -54.15 29.01 50.96
N LEU A 46 -54.03 30.34 50.93
CA LEU A 46 -55.14 31.27 51.16
C LEU A 46 -56.20 31.18 50.06
N ASP A 47 -55.81 31.04 48.80
CA ASP A 47 -56.73 30.84 47.67
C ASP A 47 -57.51 29.51 47.80
N GLU A 48 -56.86 28.43 48.21
CA GLU A 48 -57.54 27.15 48.47
C GLU A 48 -58.49 27.24 49.68
N LEU A 49 -58.07 27.88 50.78
CA LEU A 49 -58.94 28.16 51.94
C LEU A 49 -60.16 28.98 51.53
N TRP A 50 -59.96 30.03 50.74
CA TRP A 50 -61.02 30.91 50.27
C TRP A 50 -62.04 30.16 49.42
N LYS A 51 -61.59 29.28 48.51
CA LYS A 51 -62.48 28.44 47.67
C LYS A 51 -63.32 27.46 48.48
N GLN A 52 -62.83 26.98 49.62
CA GLN A 52 -63.64 26.14 50.51
C GLN A 52 -64.72 26.93 51.26
N GLY A 53 -64.65 28.26 51.28
CA GLY A 53 -65.65 29.13 51.89
C GLY A 53 -65.61 29.18 53.42
N ARG A 54 -64.59 28.60 54.05
CA ARG A 54 -64.42 28.52 55.51
C ARG A 54 -62.97 28.84 55.90
N LEU A 55 -62.78 29.94 56.60
CA LEU A 55 -61.48 30.39 57.12
C LEU A 55 -61.27 29.88 58.55
N THR A 56 -61.23 28.55 58.71
CA THR A 56 -61.10 27.84 60.00
C THR A 56 -59.80 27.04 60.11
N LEU A 57 -59.36 26.74 61.33
CA LEU A 57 -58.21 25.88 61.61
C LEU A 57 -58.42 24.48 61.01
N ASP A 58 -59.64 23.95 61.07
CA ASP A 58 -59.97 22.65 60.50
C ASP A 58 -59.87 22.65 58.97
N ALA A 59 -60.40 23.68 58.29
CA ALA A 59 -60.26 23.82 56.84
C ALA A 59 -58.79 23.94 56.42
N TYR A 60 -58.00 24.67 57.20
CA TYR A 60 -56.57 24.84 56.98
C TYR A 60 -55.80 23.53 57.13
N ARG A 61 -56.12 22.71 58.14
CA ARG A 61 -55.55 21.36 58.29
C ARG A 61 -55.99 20.41 57.18
N GLU A 62 -57.24 20.49 56.73
CA GLU A 62 -57.74 19.68 55.63
C GLU A 62 -57.00 19.94 54.32
N ILE A 63 -56.71 21.21 54.00
CA ILE A 63 -55.84 21.52 52.85
C ILE A 63 -54.37 21.18 53.10
N GLY A 64 -53.97 20.77 54.31
CA GLY A 64 -52.58 20.39 54.62
C GLY A 64 -51.66 21.57 54.96
N GLY A 65 -52.23 22.70 55.34
CA GLY A 65 -51.50 23.92 55.65
C GLY A 65 -50.75 24.50 54.46
N VAL A 66 -49.86 25.47 54.71
CA VAL A 66 -49.10 26.16 53.64
C VAL A 66 -48.16 25.21 52.88
N ARG A 67 -47.61 24.19 53.54
CA ARG A 67 -46.60 23.30 52.94
C ARG A 67 -47.21 22.22 52.04
N GLU A 68 -48.23 21.51 52.51
CA GLU A 68 -48.78 20.36 51.77
C GLU A 68 -49.94 20.72 50.85
N ALA A 69 -50.54 21.91 50.94
CA ALA A 69 -51.68 22.29 50.10
C ALA A 69 -51.41 22.15 48.61
N LEU A 70 -50.21 22.52 48.18
CA LEU A 70 -49.81 22.39 46.79
C LEU A 70 -49.63 20.92 46.38
N ALA A 71 -49.06 20.09 47.26
CA ALA A 71 -48.91 18.65 47.05
C ALA A 71 -50.26 17.92 46.99
N LYS A 72 -51.20 18.20 47.89
CA LYS A 72 -52.55 17.62 47.88
C LYS A 72 -53.33 18.01 46.62
N ARG A 73 -53.13 19.23 46.10
CA ARG A 73 -53.69 19.61 44.80
C ARG A 73 -53.03 18.86 43.65
N ALA A 74 -51.72 18.69 43.67
CA ALA A 74 -51.00 17.91 42.67
C ALA A 74 -51.51 16.45 42.64
N ASP A 75 -51.76 15.83 43.80
CA ASP A 75 -52.36 14.50 43.89
C ASP A 75 -53.75 14.43 43.24
N ARG A 76 -54.67 15.34 43.60
CA ARG A 76 -56.01 15.41 42.97
C ARG A 76 -55.94 15.56 41.45
N ILE A 77 -55.05 16.42 40.97
CA ILE A 77 -54.85 16.65 39.53
C ILE A 77 -54.30 15.39 38.87
N TYR A 78 -53.32 14.73 39.49
CA TYR A 78 -52.75 13.50 38.98
C TYR A 78 -53.80 12.38 38.89
N GLU A 79 -54.66 12.22 39.90
CA GLU A 79 -55.77 11.24 39.88
C GLU A 79 -56.72 11.46 38.70
N GLU A 80 -57.04 12.72 38.36
CA GLU A 80 -57.82 13.03 37.15
C GLU A 80 -57.12 12.58 35.85
N TYR A 81 -55.80 12.71 35.77
CA TYR A 81 -55.02 12.28 34.60
C TYR A 81 -54.81 10.76 34.58
N GLU A 82 -54.75 10.11 35.73
CA GLU A 82 -54.71 8.65 35.85
C GLU A 82 -56.00 8.04 35.30
N ILE A 83 -57.16 8.60 35.65
CA ILE A 83 -58.48 8.20 35.09
C ILE A 83 -58.54 8.40 33.57
N LYS A 84 -57.82 9.39 33.03
CA LYS A 84 -57.74 9.70 31.59
C LYS A 84 -56.65 8.90 30.85
N ASP A 85 -56.03 7.90 31.48
CA ASP A 85 -54.90 7.13 30.93
C ASP A 85 -53.68 7.99 30.53
N LYS A 86 -53.52 9.15 31.17
CA LYS A 86 -52.40 10.08 30.98
C LYS A 86 -51.44 10.11 32.19
N GLY A 87 -51.69 9.32 33.23
CA GLY A 87 -50.88 9.30 34.47
C GLY A 87 -49.39 9.11 34.21
N LYS A 88 -49.00 8.14 33.38
CA LYS A 88 -47.58 7.90 33.03
C LYS A 88 -46.92 9.07 32.30
N GLN A 89 -47.66 9.81 31.48
CA GLN A 89 -47.14 10.99 30.79
C GLN A 89 -46.87 12.12 31.78
N VAL A 90 -47.77 12.31 32.75
CA VAL A 90 -47.62 13.28 33.84
C VAL A 90 -46.44 12.91 34.73
N GLU A 91 -46.33 11.65 35.17
CA GLU A 91 -45.18 11.14 35.92
C GLU A 91 -43.86 11.43 35.20
N LYS A 92 -43.77 11.07 33.92
CA LYS A 92 -42.57 11.27 33.11
C LYS A 92 -42.22 12.76 32.95
N LEU A 93 -43.22 13.63 32.82
CA LEU A 93 -43.03 15.08 32.75
C LEU A 93 -42.50 15.64 34.07
N PHE A 94 -43.15 15.35 35.20
CA PHE A 94 -42.72 15.88 36.48
C PHE A 94 -41.32 15.40 36.89
N ARG A 95 -40.96 14.16 36.58
CA ARG A 95 -39.58 13.65 36.78
C ARG A 95 -38.54 14.48 36.00
N GLN A 96 -38.83 14.86 34.74
CA GLN A 96 -37.92 15.68 33.93
C GLN A 96 -37.69 17.07 34.50
N LEU A 97 -38.67 17.62 35.22
CA LEU A 97 -38.63 18.94 35.83
C LEU A 97 -37.91 18.96 37.20
N VAL A 98 -37.32 17.83 37.61
CA VAL A 98 -36.51 17.71 38.82
C VAL A 98 -35.05 17.49 38.46
N ALA A 99 -34.18 18.34 38.99
CA ALA A 99 -32.75 18.11 38.98
C ALA A 99 -32.37 17.30 40.23
N VAL A 100 -32.12 16.01 40.02
CA VAL A 100 -31.62 15.09 41.04
C VAL A 100 -30.23 15.50 41.53
N GLY A 101 -30.08 15.74 42.83
CA GLY A 101 -28.78 16.02 43.45
C GLY A 101 -28.01 14.73 43.74
N GLU A 102 -26.69 14.72 43.50
CA GLU A 102 -25.83 13.57 43.85
C GLU A 102 -25.54 13.51 45.36
N ASP A 103 -25.25 14.68 45.96
CA ASP A 103 -25.03 14.87 47.41
C ASP A 103 -25.74 16.15 47.95
N THR A 104 -26.67 16.69 47.16
CA THR A 104 -27.43 17.91 47.48
C THR A 104 -28.92 17.64 47.41
N ALA A 105 -29.73 18.56 47.96
CA ALA A 105 -31.18 18.50 47.77
C ALA A 105 -31.54 18.54 46.28
N ASP A 106 -32.63 17.84 45.93
CA ASP A 106 -33.20 17.90 44.59
C ASP A 106 -33.80 19.29 44.36
N THR A 107 -33.50 19.89 43.21
CA THR A 107 -33.96 21.23 42.85
C THR A 107 -34.87 21.18 41.63
N ARG A 108 -35.57 22.28 41.34
CA ARG A 108 -36.30 22.38 40.06
C ARG A 108 -35.33 22.44 38.87
N ARG A 109 -35.75 21.83 37.75
CA ARG A 109 -35.06 21.88 36.46
C ARG A 109 -35.92 22.63 35.45
N ILE A 110 -35.28 23.55 34.73
CA ILE A 110 -35.88 24.23 33.58
C ILE A 110 -35.67 23.34 32.35
N VAL A 111 -36.75 23.06 31.64
CA VAL A 111 -36.75 22.23 30.43
C VAL A 111 -37.29 23.04 29.26
N THR A 112 -36.70 22.90 28.07
CA THR A 112 -37.11 23.62 26.86
C THR A 112 -38.22 22.86 26.11
N GLN A 113 -38.95 23.58 25.25
CA GLN A 113 -40.00 22.98 24.42
C GLN A 113 -39.50 21.81 23.57
N SER A 114 -38.29 21.86 23.04
CA SER A 114 -37.65 20.79 22.26
C SER A 114 -37.35 19.51 23.06
N GLN A 115 -37.34 19.58 24.39
CA GLN A 115 -37.08 18.45 25.28
C GLN A 115 -38.37 17.76 25.76
N VAL A 116 -39.56 18.34 25.52
CA VAL A 116 -40.84 17.76 25.95
C VAL A 116 -41.71 17.40 24.74
N THR A 117 -42.39 16.26 24.83
CA THR A 117 -43.19 15.71 23.71
C THR A 117 -44.61 16.27 23.62
N ASP A 118 -45.25 16.65 24.74
CA ASP A 118 -46.65 17.11 24.78
C ASP A 118 -46.78 18.48 25.46
N TRP A 119 -46.78 19.54 24.63
CA TRP A 119 -46.89 20.91 25.12
C TRP A 119 -48.32 21.28 25.56
N ASN A 120 -49.34 20.61 25.03
CA ASN A 120 -50.73 20.87 25.42
C ASN A 120 -50.95 20.43 26.87
N LEU A 121 -50.36 19.29 27.27
CA LEU A 121 -50.36 18.84 28.67
C LEU A 121 -49.69 19.86 29.61
N ILE A 122 -48.59 20.48 29.18
CA ILE A 122 -47.91 21.52 29.95
C ILE A 122 -48.83 22.74 30.15
N GLU A 123 -49.47 23.22 29.08
CA GLU A 123 -50.38 24.36 29.16
C GLU A 123 -51.57 24.09 30.09
N GLU A 124 -52.13 22.88 30.06
CA GLU A 124 -53.17 22.44 31.00
C GLU A 124 -52.68 22.43 32.46
N LEU A 125 -51.50 21.86 32.72
CA LEU A 125 -50.92 21.79 34.07
C LEU A 125 -50.48 23.17 34.59
N ALA A 126 -50.05 24.07 33.71
CA ALA A 126 -49.75 25.46 34.01
C ALA A 126 -51.04 26.23 34.37
N ALA A 127 -52.13 26.04 33.63
CA ALA A 127 -53.44 26.61 33.96
C ALA A 127 -53.95 26.11 35.32
N LYS A 128 -53.62 24.87 35.69
CA LYS A 128 -53.89 24.29 37.01
C LYS A 128 -52.90 24.74 38.11
N ARG A 129 -51.95 25.64 37.81
CA ARG A 129 -50.93 26.19 38.71
C ARG A 129 -49.96 25.15 39.30
N LEU A 130 -49.58 24.13 38.54
CA LEU A 130 -48.49 23.22 38.94
C LEU A 130 -47.16 23.55 38.25
N LEU A 131 -47.24 24.18 37.08
CA LEU A 131 -46.10 24.52 36.22
C LEU A 131 -46.06 26.02 35.93
N VAL A 132 -44.86 26.53 35.65
CA VAL A 132 -44.64 27.89 35.14
C VAL A 132 -44.04 27.78 33.74
N ILE A 133 -44.62 28.51 32.79
CA ILE A 133 -44.12 28.62 31.43
C ILE A 133 -43.35 29.94 31.32
N GLY A 134 -42.08 29.86 30.93
CA GLY A 134 -41.19 30.98 30.70
C GLY A 134 -40.65 31.02 29.27
N GLN A 135 -39.61 31.81 29.07
CA GLN A 135 -38.89 31.91 27.80
C GLN A 135 -37.38 31.96 28.05
N ASP A 136 -36.61 31.19 27.29
CA ASP A 136 -35.14 31.22 27.31
C ASP A 136 -34.63 32.51 26.66
N GLU A 137 -33.80 33.27 27.37
CA GLU A 137 -33.29 34.57 26.92
C GLU A 137 -32.42 34.46 25.65
N LYS A 138 -31.68 33.37 25.47
CA LYS A 138 -30.72 33.20 24.36
C LYS A 138 -31.41 32.76 23.08
N ASN A 139 -32.34 31.82 23.19
CA ASN A 139 -32.90 31.12 22.04
C ASN A 139 -34.35 31.53 21.77
N GLN A 140 -34.95 32.34 22.65
CA GLN A 140 -36.36 32.74 22.60
C GLN A 140 -37.33 31.54 22.62
N GLU A 141 -36.86 30.36 23.03
CA GLU A 141 -37.63 29.13 23.11
C GLU A 141 -38.46 29.12 24.40
N ARG A 142 -39.68 28.56 24.35
CA ARG A 142 -40.51 28.42 25.55
C ARG A 142 -39.88 27.42 26.51
N THR A 143 -39.92 27.74 27.80
CA THR A 143 -39.40 26.88 28.86
C THR A 143 -40.50 26.53 29.85
N VAL A 144 -40.31 25.42 30.56
CA VAL A 144 -41.22 24.97 31.61
C VAL A 144 -40.43 24.57 32.84
N GLU A 145 -40.95 24.92 34.01
CA GLU A 145 -40.44 24.49 35.31
C GLU A 145 -41.59 24.27 36.31
N LEU A 146 -41.28 23.62 37.44
CA LEU A 146 -42.23 23.52 38.55
C LEU A 146 -42.53 24.89 39.14
N ILE A 147 -43.79 25.13 39.49
CA ILE A 147 -44.21 26.40 40.12
C ILE A 147 -43.48 26.67 41.44
N HIS A 148 -43.13 25.61 42.18
CA HIS A 148 -42.39 25.71 43.42
C HIS A 148 -41.65 24.41 43.76
N GLU A 149 -40.50 24.52 44.43
CA GLU A 149 -39.74 23.36 44.93
C GLU A 149 -40.45 22.60 46.06
N ALA A 150 -41.51 23.18 46.63
CA ALA A 150 -42.34 22.50 47.63
C ALA A 150 -43.03 21.26 47.05
N LEU A 151 -43.28 21.23 45.73
CA LEU A 151 -43.75 20.01 45.07
C LEU A 151 -42.73 18.88 45.16
N ILE A 152 -41.43 19.19 45.04
CA ILE A 152 -40.37 18.18 45.14
C ILE A 152 -40.28 17.65 46.58
N GLN A 153 -40.44 18.54 47.56
CA GLN A 153 -40.26 18.21 48.97
C GLN A 153 -41.48 17.51 49.59
N GLU A 154 -42.69 17.98 49.30
CA GLU A 154 -43.90 17.53 50.00
C GLU A 154 -44.73 16.53 49.20
N TRP A 155 -44.65 16.53 47.86
CA TRP A 155 -45.42 15.59 47.05
C TRP A 155 -44.79 14.19 47.08
N LYS A 156 -45.40 13.31 47.87
CA LYS A 156 -44.91 11.94 48.10
C LYS A 156 -44.71 11.15 46.80
N ARG A 157 -45.67 11.20 45.87
CA ARG A 157 -45.58 10.49 44.59
C ARG A 157 -44.40 10.97 43.75
N LEU A 158 -44.18 12.28 43.64
CA LEU A 158 -43.05 12.82 42.90
C LEU A 158 -41.71 12.36 43.48
N ARG A 159 -41.58 12.35 44.81
CA ARG A 159 -40.38 11.82 45.47
C ARG A 159 -40.16 10.35 45.17
N GLU A 160 -41.20 9.53 45.21
CA GLU A 160 -41.12 8.11 44.87
C GLU A 160 -40.67 7.93 43.41
N TRP A 161 -41.30 8.63 42.46
CA TRP A 161 -40.95 8.60 41.04
C TRP A 161 -39.51 9.04 40.74
N VAL A 162 -39.02 10.06 41.44
CA VAL A 162 -37.64 10.55 41.31
C VAL A 162 -36.66 9.53 41.92
N ASN A 163 -36.99 8.98 43.09
CA ASN A 163 -36.13 8.00 43.78
C ASN A 163 -36.01 6.68 43.01
N ASP A 164 -37.11 6.19 42.42
CA ASP A 164 -37.14 4.95 41.63
C ASP A 164 -36.19 4.98 40.42
N LYS A 165 -35.85 6.18 39.94
CA LYS A 165 -34.99 6.40 38.76
C LYS A 165 -33.80 7.31 39.04
N ARG A 166 -33.43 7.48 40.31
CA ARG A 166 -32.39 8.42 40.76
C ARG A 166 -31.04 8.19 40.08
N GLU A 167 -30.56 6.95 40.04
CA GLU A 167 -29.27 6.64 39.40
C GLU A 167 -29.24 6.97 37.91
N ASP A 168 -30.33 6.68 37.20
CA ASP A 168 -30.44 6.94 35.77
C ASP A 168 -30.55 8.45 35.51
N GLY A 169 -31.25 9.19 36.36
CA GLY A 169 -31.32 10.66 36.33
C GLY A 169 -29.95 11.31 36.50
N ILE A 170 -29.14 10.88 37.48
CA ILE A 170 -27.78 11.38 37.69
C ILE A 170 -26.90 11.11 36.47
N LYS A 171 -26.94 9.89 35.91
CA LYS A 171 -26.17 9.55 34.71
C LYS A 171 -26.62 10.40 33.52
N PHE A 172 -27.93 10.61 33.36
CA PHE A 172 -28.48 11.43 32.29
C PHE A 172 -27.98 12.88 32.36
N GLN A 173 -28.06 13.52 33.53
CA GLN A 173 -27.57 14.88 33.75
C GLN A 173 -26.07 15.04 33.46
N ARG A 174 -25.27 14.03 33.81
CA ARG A 174 -23.83 14.01 33.49
C ARG A 174 -23.57 13.97 31.98
N ILE A 175 -24.37 13.22 31.22
CA ILE A 175 -24.24 13.16 29.76
C ILE A 175 -24.68 14.48 29.14
N GLU A 176 -25.80 15.06 29.58
CA GLU A 176 -26.25 16.37 29.08
C GLU A 176 -25.23 17.48 29.35
N SER A 177 -24.65 17.49 30.56
CA SER A 177 -23.62 18.46 30.92
C SER A 177 -22.38 18.33 30.03
N ALA A 178 -21.93 17.09 29.77
CA ALA A 178 -20.82 16.85 28.85
C ALA A 178 -21.16 17.22 27.40
N ALA A 179 -22.40 17.01 26.95
CA ALA A 179 -22.84 17.41 25.61
C ALA A 179 -22.85 18.94 25.45
N LYS A 180 -23.31 19.68 26.46
CA LYS A 180 -23.27 21.15 26.49
C LYS A 180 -21.83 21.68 26.52
N GLU A 181 -20.95 21.03 27.28
CA GLU A 181 -19.52 21.39 27.32
C GLU A 181 -18.85 21.15 25.96
N TRP A 182 -19.13 20.01 25.32
CA TRP A 182 -18.65 19.68 23.98
C TRP A 182 -19.11 20.69 22.92
N GLU A 183 -20.37 21.12 22.96
CA GLU A 183 -20.90 22.17 22.08
C GLU A 183 -20.19 23.51 22.32
N LYS A 184 -20.03 23.90 23.59
CA LYS A 184 -19.31 25.12 23.99
C LYS A 184 -17.86 25.11 23.49
N ASN A 185 -17.23 23.93 23.48
CA ASN A 185 -15.88 23.72 22.97
C ASN A 185 -15.83 23.51 21.44
N LYS A 186 -16.88 23.90 20.70
CA LYS A 186 -16.96 23.82 19.23
C LYS A 186 -16.81 22.39 18.71
N ASN A 187 -17.41 21.43 19.40
CA ASN A 187 -17.47 20.03 19.00
C ASN A 187 -16.08 19.34 18.95
N ALA A 188 -15.18 19.68 19.88
CA ALA A 188 -13.83 19.14 19.94
C ALA A 188 -13.81 17.60 20.12
N MET A 189 -12.92 16.93 19.38
CA MET A 189 -12.78 15.46 19.44
C MET A 189 -12.21 14.95 20.77
N SER A 190 -11.53 15.81 21.53
CA SER A 190 -10.97 15.49 22.85
C SER A 190 -12.04 15.21 23.90
N ASP A 191 -13.21 15.83 23.75
CA ASP A 191 -14.26 15.84 24.77
C ASP A 191 -15.23 14.66 24.58
N LEU A 192 -15.12 13.97 23.44
CA LEU A 192 -15.90 12.78 23.12
C LEU A 192 -15.56 11.62 24.07
N TRP A 193 -16.61 11.06 24.67
CA TRP A 193 -16.46 9.99 25.64
C TRP A 193 -15.97 8.69 24.99
N GLN A 194 -15.19 7.93 25.75
CA GLN A 194 -14.61 6.64 25.33
C GLN A 194 -14.75 5.61 26.45
N GLY A 195 -14.56 4.33 26.12
CA GLY A 195 -14.55 3.25 27.10
C GLY A 195 -15.90 3.08 27.82
N ARG A 196 -15.86 2.96 29.15
CA ARG A 196 -17.03 2.68 30.00
C ARG A 196 -18.09 3.79 29.91
N ARG A 197 -17.67 5.06 29.97
CA ARG A 197 -18.57 6.23 29.90
C ARG A 197 -19.45 6.23 28.64
N LEU A 198 -18.86 5.92 27.48
CA LEU A 198 -19.60 5.83 26.23
C LEU A 198 -20.56 4.63 26.23
N LYS A 199 -20.13 3.48 26.76
CA LYS A 199 -20.99 2.29 26.84
C LYS A 199 -22.24 2.57 27.68
N ASP A 200 -22.07 3.21 28.82
CA ASP A 200 -23.18 3.56 29.72
C ASP A 200 -24.12 4.58 29.07
N ALA A 201 -23.57 5.58 28.36
CA ALA A 201 -24.37 6.56 27.61
C ALA A 201 -25.20 5.92 26.48
N VAL A 202 -24.63 4.98 25.73
CA VAL A 202 -25.35 4.24 24.67
C VAL A 202 -26.46 3.38 25.25
N GLN A 203 -26.23 2.74 26.41
CA GLN A 203 -27.27 1.95 27.10
C GLN A 203 -28.42 2.82 27.59
N LEU A 204 -28.14 4.03 28.09
CA LEU A 204 -29.18 4.98 28.48
C LEU A 204 -29.97 5.50 27.28
N LEU A 205 -29.31 5.73 26.14
CA LEU A 205 -29.99 6.12 24.90
C LEU A 205 -31.00 5.07 24.42
N GLN A 206 -30.71 3.78 24.61
CA GLN A 206 -31.64 2.70 24.29
C GLN A 206 -32.89 2.69 25.20
N LYS A 207 -32.79 3.25 26.40
CA LYS A 207 -33.88 3.34 27.39
C LYS A 207 -34.57 4.71 27.41
N GLN A 208 -34.33 5.58 26.41
CA GLN A 208 -34.87 6.95 26.37
C GLN A 208 -36.41 7.02 26.49
N ASP A 209 -37.11 6.01 25.96
CA ASP A 209 -38.58 6.00 25.98
C ASP A 209 -39.13 5.72 27.38
N GLU A 210 -38.37 5.01 28.22
CA GLU A 210 -38.72 4.65 29.60
C GLU A 210 -38.25 5.68 30.63
N ILE A 211 -37.16 6.40 30.37
CA ILE A 211 -36.51 7.28 31.35
C ILE A 211 -36.92 8.73 31.12
N GLU A 212 -36.34 9.39 30.11
CA GLU A 212 -36.56 10.81 29.77
C GLU A 212 -36.24 11.04 28.27
N PRO A 213 -36.94 11.99 27.59
CA PRO A 213 -36.60 12.39 26.24
C PRO A 213 -35.19 13.00 26.21
N ILE A 214 -34.33 12.47 25.35
CA ILE A 214 -32.95 12.92 25.22
C ILE A 214 -32.86 14.04 24.19
N SER A 215 -32.22 15.15 24.54
CA SER A 215 -32.01 16.28 23.64
C SER A 215 -31.28 15.87 22.35
N SER A 216 -31.53 16.60 21.26
CA SER A 216 -30.85 16.39 19.98
C SER A 216 -29.32 16.51 20.12
N LEU A 217 -28.84 17.47 20.90
CA LEU A 217 -27.43 17.69 21.19
C LEU A 217 -26.79 16.47 21.88
N THR A 218 -27.46 15.95 22.92
CA THR A 218 -26.98 14.76 23.65
C THR A 218 -26.92 13.53 22.74
N LYS A 219 -27.90 13.34 21.84
CA LYS A 219 -27.88 12.27 20.83
C LYS A 219 -26.71 12.42 19.86
N GLU A 220 -26.45 13.64 19.39
CA GLU A 220 -25.33 13.92 18.49
C GLU A 220 -23.99 13.62 19.17
N PHE A 221 -23.81 14.07 20.42
CA PHE A 221 -22.61 13.82 21.21
C PHE A 221 -22.29 12.32 21.34
N ILE A 222 -23.31 11.50 21.68
CA ILE A 222 -23.14 10.04 21.80
C ILE A 222 -22.75 9.44 20.44
N LYS A 223 -23.47 9.81 19.37
CA LYS A 223 -23.21 9.30 18.01
C LYS A 223 -21.80 9.67 17.53
N LYS A 224 -21.36 10.91 17.75
CA LYS A 224 -19.99 11.35 17.43
C LYS A 224 -18.95 10.56 18.22
N SER A 225 -19.20 10.33 19.51
CA SER A 225 -18.34 9.51 20.37
C SER A 225 -18.22 8.07 19.86
N GLU A 226 -19.30 7.46 19.36
CA GLU A 226 -19.27 6.13 18.73
C GLU A 226 -18.45 6.11 17.43
N THR A 227 -18.62 7.09 16.55
CA THR A 227 -17.84 7.16 15.30
C THR A 227 -16.35 7.37 15.53
N ALA A 228 -15.99 8.17 16.55
CA ALA A 228 -14.60 8.38 16.96
C ALA A 228 -13.93 7.11 17.50
N ARG A 229 -14.70 6.23 18.17
CA ARG A 229 -14.20 4.92 18.62
C ARG A 229 -13.87 4.00 17.45
N ASN A 230 -14.76 3.91 16.45
CA ASN A 230 -14.59 2.98 15.33
C ASN A 230 -13.41 3.36 14.42
N SER A 231 -13.15 4.65 14.22
CA SER A 231 -12.04 5.12 13.38
C SER A 231 -10.65 4.82 13.98
N LYS A 232 -10.48 4.87 15.31
CA LYS A 232 -9.20 4.53 15.97
C LYS A 232 -8.86 3.03 15.86
N LEU A 233 -9.86 2.15 15.99
CA LEU A 233 -9.66 0.71 15.89
C LEU A 233 -9.22 0.28 14.48
N ILE A 234 -9.87 0.83 13.45
CA ILE A 234 -9.53 0.55 12.05
C ILE A 234 -8.11 1.05 11.74
N ARG A 235 -7.75 2.25 12.20
CA ARG A 235 -6.40 2.82 11.98
C ARG A 235 -5.30 1.95 12.60
N ASN A 236 -5.46 1.51 13.84
CA ASN A 236 -4.45 0.68 14.50
C ASN A 236 -4.32 -0.70 13.85
N PHE A 237 -5.42 -1.29 13.40
CA PHE A 237 -5.40 -2.56 12.67
C PHE A 237 -4.67 -2.44 11.32
N LEU A 238 -4.91 -1.35 10.57
CA LEU A 238 -4.24 -1.10 9.29
C LEU A 238 -2.72 -0.90 9.46
N ILE A 239 -2.27 -0.16 10.48
CA ILE A 239 -0.84 0.02 10.77
C ILE A 239 -0.18 -1.32 11.13
N GLY A 240 -0.85 -2.12 11.98
CA GLY A 240 -0.37 -3.46 12.34
C GLY A 240 -0.22 -4.36 11.12
N PHE A 241 -1.25 -4.44 10.27
CA PHE A 241 -1.22 -5.26 9.06
C PHE A 241 -0.11 -4.84 8.09
N ALA A 242 0.02 -3.54 7.82
CA ALA A 242 1.04 -3.01 6.91
C ALA A 242 2.47 -3.36 7.36
N SER A 243 2.74 -3.32 8.67
CA SER A 243 4.06 -3.66 9.22
C SER A 243 4.44 -5.13 9.02
N VAL A 244 3.50 -6.05 9.22
CA VAL A 244 3.72 -7.49 9.04
C VAL A 244 3.90 -7.83 7.55
N SER A 245 3.05 -7.27 6.69
CA SER A 245 3.18 -7.47 5.24
C SER A 245 4.53 -6.99 4.72
N PHE A 246 5.01 -5.82 5.19
CA PHE A 246 6.32 -5.30 4.81
C PHE A 246 7.46 -6.23 5.24
N MET A 247 7.39 -6.80 6.45
CA MET A 247 8.41 -7.72 6.95
C MET A 247 8.46 -9.03 6.13
N VAL A 248 7.30 -9.57 5.75
CA VAL A 248 7.21 -10.76 4.88
C VAL A 248 7.77 -10.50 3.48
N CYS A 249 7.48 -9.31 2.91
CA CYS A 249 8.04 -8.94 1.62
C CYS A 249 9.57 -8.78 1.67
N ILE A 250 10.13 -8.20 2.73
CA ILE A 250 11.58 -8.06 2.90
C ILE A 250 12.25 -9.43 3.03
N THR A 251 11.74 -10.31 3.88
CA THR A 251 12.35 -11.65 4.07
C THR A 251 12.26 -12.48 2.79
N GLY A 252 11.12 -12.42 2.09
CA GLY A 252 10.96 -13.04 0.77
C GLY A 252 11.95 -12.49 -0.26
N TYR A 253 12.13 -11.17 -0.30
CA TYR A 253 13.10 -10.52 -1.20
C TYR A 253 14.54 -10.94 -0.91
N LEU A 254 14.96 -10.93 0.36
CA LEU A 254 16.30 -11.34 0.77
C LEU A 254 16.57 -12.82 0.45
N PHE A 255 15.57 -13.70 0.67
CA PHE A 255 15.67 -15.11 0.34
C PHE A 255 15.85 -15.34 -1.18
N ILE A 256 15.06 -14.64 -2.01
CA ILE A 256 15.19 -14.71 -3.47
C ILE A 256 16.57 -14.20 -3.91
N GLN A 257 17.06 -13.12 -3.31
CA GLN A 257 18.35 -12.55 -3.65
C GLN A 257 19.51 -13.50 -3.34
N GLU A 258 19.50 -14.11 -2.15
CA GLU A 258 20.56 -15.03 -1.74
C GLU A 258 20.55 -16.31 -2.58
N ASN A 259 19.37 -16.87 -2.85
CA ASN A 259 19.24 -18.04 -3.70
C ASN A 259 19.75 -17.78 -5.13
N ASN A 260 19.48 -16.60 -5.69
CA ASN A 260 19.99 -16.21 -7.01
C ASN A 260 21.53 -16.13 -7.03
N ARG A 261 22.16 -15.64 -5.96
CA ARG A 261 23.63 -15.61 -5.84
C ARG A 261 24.21 -17.03 -5.83
N ILE A 262 23.65 -17.92 -5.02
CA ILE A 262 24.09 -19.32 -4.92
C ILE A 262 23.99 -20.02 -6.29
N VAL A 263 22.87 -19.83 -7.00
CA VAL A 263 22.68 -20.41 -8.34
C VAL A 263 23.69 -19.85 -9.35
N GLN A 264 24.00 -18.56 -9.30
CA GLN A 264 25.00 -17.95 -10.17
C GLN A 264 26.41 -18.46 -9.88
N ASP A 265 26.79 -18.56 -8.61
CA ASP A 265 28.10 -19.07 -8.20
C ASP A 265 28.28 -20.54 -8.58
N ASN A 266 27.25 -21.36 -8.39
CA ASN A 266 27.27 -22.76 -8.81
C ASN A 266 27.38 -22.89 -10.33
N ASN A 267 26.62 -22.10 -11.09
CA ASN A 267 26.73 -22.06 -12.56
C ASN A 267 28.14 -21.65 -13.01
N ARG A 268 28.76 -20.67 -12.34
CA ARG A 268 30.13 -20.25 -12.65
C ARG A 268 31.14 -21.37 -12.40
N LYS A 269 31.03 -22.07 -11.25
CA LYS A 269 31.88 -23.23 -10.93
C LYS A 269 31.74 -24.34 -11.97
N LEU A 270 30.49 -24.67 -12.34
CA LEU A 270 30.20 -25.67 -13.37
C LEU A 270 30.76 -25.28 -14.75
N LYS A 271 30.61 -24.01 -15.16
CA LYS A 271 31.19 -23.50 -16.42
C LYS A 271 32.72 -23.64 -16.43
N LEU A 272 33.39 -23.27 -15.35
CA LEU A 272 34.86 -23.38 -15.23
C LEU A 272 35.35 -24.83 -15.25
N ALA A 273 34.62 -25.75 -14.64
CA ALA A 273 34.88 -27.19 -14.75
C ALA A 273 34.71 -27.68 -16.20
N ALA A 274 33.60 -27.31 -16.85
CA ALA A 274 33.31 -27.70 -18.22
C ALA A 274 34.35 -27.19 -19.23
N LEU A 275 34.84 -25.96 -19.04
CA LEU A 275 35.91 -25.36 -19.86
C LEU A 275 37.24 -26.10 -19.73
N ARG A 276 37.53 -26.69 -18.56
CA ARG A 276 38.69 -27.55 -18.33
C ARG A 276 38.51 -28.97 -18.88
N GLY A 277 37.38 -29.25 -19.54
CA GLY A 277 37.08 -30.56 -20.14
C GLY A 277 36.43 -31.56 -19.17
N GLU A 278 36.10 -31.15 -17.94
CA GLU A 278 35.39 -32.02 -17.00
C GLU A 278 33.98 -32.34 -17.53
N THR A 279 33.53 -33.59 -17.36
CA THR A 279 32.18 -34.03 -17.74
C THR A 279 31.43 -34.52 -16.51
N SER A 280 30.21 -34.03 -16.29
CA SER A 280 29.33 -34.49 -15.21
C SER A 280 27.86 -34.29 -15.56
N LEU A 281 26.98 -35.03 -14.89
CA LEU A 281 25.53 -34.90 -15.07
C LEU A 281 25.02 -33.50 -14.68
N GLU A 282 25.61 -32.88 -13.66
CA GLU A 282 25.25 -31.53 -13.23
C GLU A 282 25.62 -30.47 -14.26
N ILE A 283 26.76 -30.62 -14.94
CA ILE A 283 27.11 -29.76 -16.07
C ILE A 283 26.11 -29.97 -17.22
N LEU A 284 25.75 -31.22 -17.55
CA LEU A 284 24.79 -31.52 -18.62
C LEU A 284 23.42 -30.85 -18.38
N LYS A 285 22.94 -30.87 -17.14
CA LYS A 285 21.67 -30.20 -16.75
C LYS A 285 21.75 -28.68 -16.88
N ALA A 286 22.93 -28.09 -16.72
CA ALA A 286 23.13 -26.64 -16.80
C ALA A 286 23.22 -26.11 -18.24
N VAL A 287 23.63 -26.94 -19.20
CA VAL A 287 23.83 -26.56 -20.62
C VAL A 287 22.66 -25.79 -21.24
N PRO A 288 21.39 -26.23 -21.13
CA PRO A 288 20.27 -25.49 -21.73
C PRO A 288 20.11 -24.07 -21.15
N GLY A 289 20.52 -23.84 -19.90
CA GLY A 289 20.54 -22.51 -19.30
C GLY A 289 21.65 -21.64 -19.89
N TRP A 290 22.84 -22.20 -20.10
CA TRP A 290 23.97 -21.48 -20.69
C TRP A 290 23.74 -21.08 -22.14
N LEU A 291 23.10 -21.97 -22.93
CA LEU A 291 22.71 -21.66 -24.30
C LEU A 291 21.74 -20.48 -24.35
N ARG A 292 20.72 -20.48 -23.49
CA ARG A 292 19.75 -19.37 -23.32
C ARG A 292 20.40 -18.06 -22.91
N GLU A 293 21.39 -18.11 -22.01
CA GLU A 293 22.08 -16.91 -21.52
C GLU A 293 22.73 -16.10 -22.65
N ALA A 294 23.31 -16.75 -23.65
CA ALA A 294 23.86 -16.06 -24.83
C ALA A 294 22.77 -15.34 -25.63
N GLU A 295 21.60 -15.96 -25.79
CA GLU A 295 20.45 -15.39 -26.50
C GLU A 295 19.87 -14.20 -25.75
N ASP A 296 19.80 -14.30 -24.43
CA ASP A 296 19.32 -13.21 -23.57
C ASP A 296 20.22 -11.98 -23.70
N ARG A 297 21.55 -12.16 -23.61
CA ARG A 297 22.51 -11.05 -23.83
C ARG A 297 22.44 -10.48 -25.23
N GLN A 298 22.22 -11.33 -26.24
CA GLN A 298 22.00 -10.91 -27.62
C GLN A 298 20.75 -10.03 -27.75
N ARG A 299 19.62 -10.43 -27.14
CA ARG A 299 18.37 -9.65 -27.13
C ARG A 299 18.48 -8.34 -26.37
N GLU A 300 19.23 -8.33 -25.27
CA GLU A 300 19.53 -7.12 -24.48
C GLU A 300 20.48 -6.14 -25.19
N GLY A 301 21.08 -6.51 -26.32
CA GLY A 301 22.06 -5.68 -27.02
C GLY A 301 23.43 -5.60 -26.32
N LYS A 302 23.72 -6.52 -25.39
CA LYS A 302 25.01 -6.62 -24.69
C LYS A 302 26.01 -7.42 -25.53
N ASP A 303 26.49 -6.81 -26.60
CA ASP A 303 27.36 -7.38 -27.64
C ASP A 303 28.57 -8.15 -27.10
N VAL A 304 29.42 -7.54 -26.27
CA VAL A 304 30.64 -8.16 -25.73
C VAL A 304 30.31 -9.39 -24.89
N GLN A 305 29.27 -9.31 -24.05
CA GLN A 305 28.86 -10.43 -23.19
C GLN A 305 28.29 -11.58 -24.00
N ALA A 306 27.44 -11.28 -25.00
CA ALA A 306 26.87 -12.28 -25.89
C ALA A 306 27.96 -13.05 -26.65
N ILE A 307 28.96 -12.34 -27.17
CA ILE A 307 30.10 -12.94 -27.89
C ILE A 307 30.89 -13.87 -26.98
N VAL A 308 31.27 -13.41 -25.78
CA VAL A 308 32.07 -14.20 -24.84
C VAL A 308 31.33 -15.47 -24.40
N ILE A 309 30.05 -15.35 -24.04
CA ILE A 309 29.24 -16.49 -23.60
C ILE A 309 29.03 -17.50 -24.74
N ALA A 310 28.69 -17.02 -25.94
CA ALA A 310 28.48 -17.91 -27.09
C ALA A 310 29.77 -18.66 -27.47
N ARG A 311 30.93 -17.98 -27.41
CA ARG A 311 32.24 -18.59 -27.61
C ARG A 311 32.56 -19.66 -26.58
N ASP A 312 32.38 -19.35 -25.29
CA ASP A 312 32.65 -20.31 -24.22
C ASP A 312 31.72 -21.52 -24.32
N ASN A 313 30.43 -21.32 -24.62
CA ASN A 313 29.48 -22.41 -24.85
C ASN A 313 29.92 -23.31 -26.01
N ALA A 314 30.28 -22.74 -27.16
CA ALA A 314 30.74 -23.50 -28.32
C ALA A 314 32.00 -24.32 -27.99
N ARG A 315 32.94 -23.73 -27.25
CA ARG A 315 34.15 -24.42 -26.78
C ARG A 315 33.84 -25.57 -25.82
N ILE A 316 32.99 -25.36 -24.83
CA ILE A 316 32.58 -26.41 -23.89
C ILE A 316 31.96 -27.58 -24.65
N MET A 317 31.03 -27.30 -25.56
CA MET A 317 30.35 -28.35 -26.31
C MET A 317 31.28 -29.13 -27.23
N GLU A 318 32.28 -28.46 -27.83
CA GLU A 318 33.26 -29.14 -28.68
C GLU A 318 34.21 -30.03 -27.87
N ASN A 319 34.74 -29.54 -26.74
CA ASN A 319 35.55 -30.34 -25.82
C ASN A 319 34.80 -31.59 -25.36
N TRP A 320 33.50 -31.44 -25.06
CA TRP A 320 32.63 -32.54 -24.65
C TRP A 320 32.32 -33.51 -25.79
N ARG A 321 32.08 -33.00 -27.00
CA ARG A 321 31.89 -33.85 -28.19
C ARG A 321 33.09 -34.78 -28.36
N ASN A 322 34.31 -34.27 -28.19
CA ASN A 322 35.54 -35.07 -28.29
C ASN A 322 35.70 -36.04 -27.10
N ALA A 323 35.47 -35.59 -25.86
CA ALA A 323 35.61 -36.41 -24.65
C ALA A 323 34.58 -37.56 -24.55
N ILE A 324 33.36 -37.36 -25.06
CA ILE A 324 32.26 -38.33 -24.95
C ILE A 324 32.28 -39.35 -26.09
N VAL A 325 32.86 -39.01 -27.26
CA VAL A 325 33.22 -40.02 -28.26
C VAL A 325 34.15 -41.09 -27.65
N ALA A 326 35.02 -40.69 -26.72
CA ALA A 326 35.88 -41.62 -25.97
C ALA A 326 35.16 -42.38 -24.83
N ASN A 327 33.97 -41.95 -24.39
CA ASN A 327 33.24 -42.48 -23.23
C ASN A 327 31.73 -42.73 -23.53
N SER A 328 31.46 -43.38 -24.66
CA SER A 328 30.14 -43.49 -25.30
C SER A 328 29.00 -44.10 -24.45
N GLY A 329 29.32 -44.85 -23.39
CA GLY A 329 28.33 -45.57 -22.57
C GLY A 329 27.67 -44.76 -21.45
N LYS A 330 28.17 -43.56 -21.09
CA LYS A 330 27.69 -42.80 -19.93
C LYS A 330 26.69 -41.68 -20.23
N TYR A 331 26.61 -41.24 -21.49
CA TYR A 331 25.85 -40.03 -21.86
C TYR A 331 25.13 -40.18 -23.20
N ASN A 332 23.97 -39.52 -23.34
CA ASN A 332 23.21 -39.53 -24.59
C ASN A 332 23.90 -38.70 -25.67
N GLN A 333 24.54 -39.38 -26.62
CA GLN A 333 25.28 -38.75 -27.72
C GLN A 333 24.41 -37.85 -28.61
N SER A 334 23.12 -38.17 -28.78
CA SER A 334 22.22 -37.37 -29.63
C SER A 334 21.99 -35.98 -29.04
N SER A 335 21.74 -35.90 -27.73
CA SER A 335 21.54 -34.63 -27.02
C SER A 335 22.79 -33.75 -27.05
N ILE A 336 23.98 -34.35 -26.92
CA ILE A 336 25.24 -33.60 -26.95
C ILE A 336 25.55 -33.06 -28.35
N ARG A 337 25.31 -33.85 -29.40
CA ARG A 337 25.43 -33.38 -30.79
C ARG A 337 24.49 -32.22 -31.06
N GLU A 338 23.27 -32.31 -30.53
CA GLU A 338 22.28 -31.24 -30.65
C GLU A 338 22.71 -29.97 -29.89
N PHE A 339 23.17 -30.08 -28.64
CA PHE A 339 23.69 -28.93 -27.88
C PHE A 339 24.94 -28.31 -28.53
N SER A 340 25.83 -29.12 -29.08
CA SER A 340 26.99 -28.65 -29.84
C SER A 340 26.58 -27.86 -31.07
N LYS A 341 25.62 -28.39 -31.84
CA LYS A 341 25.04 -27.67 -32.98
C LYS A 341 24.42 -26.34 -32.54
N GLN A 342 23.57 -26.35 -31.51
CA GLN A 342 22.94 -25.13 -30.99
C GLN A 342 23.95 -24.08 -30.51
N ALA A 343 25.03 -24.51 -29.84
CA ALA A 343 26.09 -23.62 -29.37
C ALA A 343 26.81 -22.95 -30.55
N VAL A 344 27.15 -23.71 -31.59
CA VAL A 344 27.79 -23.18 -32.81
C VAL A 344 26.84 -22.26 -33.57
N ASP A 345 25.58 -22.66 -33.78
CA ASP A 345 24.57 -21.85 -34.46
C ASP A 345 24.35 -20.52 -33.73
N ARG A 346 24.33 -20.54 -32.39
CA ARG A 346 24.23 -19.34 -31.57
C ARG A 346 25.46 -18.45 -31.69
N GLN A 347 26.67 -19.01 -31.64
CA GLN A 347 27.92 -18.26 -31.85
C GLN A 347 27.95 -17.59 -33.22
N VAL A 348 27.54 -18.30 -34.28
CA VAL A 348 27.41 -17.76 -35.63
C VAL A 348 26.44 -16.58 -35.64
N SER A 349 25.25 -16.74 -35.06
CA SER A 349 24.23 -15.69 -35.01
C SER A 349 24.71 -14.42 -34.30
N VAL A 350 25.38 -14.57 -33.15
CA VAL A 350 25.90 -13.44 -32.37
C VAL A 350 26.99 -12.69 -33.16
N ILE A 351 27.91 -13.42 -33.80
CA ILE A 351 28.97 -12.81 -34.62
C ILE A 351 28.41 -12.12 -35.86
N GLN A 352 27.41 -12.73 -36.50
CA GLN A 352 26.69 -12.14 -37.62
C GLN A 352 26.03 -10.81 -37.24
N GLN A 353 25.44 -10.75 -36.05
CA GLN A 353 24.73 -9.56 -35.58
C GLN A 353 25.68 -8.45 -35.09
N PHE A 354 26.78 -8.77 -34.40
CA PHE A 354 27.58 -7.76 -33.71
C PHE A 354 28.99 -7.56 -34.28
N SER A 355 29.61 -8.58 -34.85
CA SER A 355 31.01 -8.50 -35.30
C SER A 355 31.13 -8.24 -36.80
N LEU A 356 30.33 -8.91 -37.63
CA LEU A 356 30.35 -8.69 -39.08
C LEU A 356 29.96 -7.27 -39.51
N PRO A 357 29.01 -6.57 -38.86
CA PRO A 357 28.73 -5.17 -39.18
C PRO A 357 29.90 -4.24 -38.88
N ARG A 358 30.70 -4.54 -37.84
CA ARG A 358 31.93 -3.80 -37.55
C ARG A 358 32.93 -3.97 -38.69
N LEU A 359 33.15 -5.20 -39.15
CA LEU A 359 34.01 -5.47 -40.31
C LEU A 359 33.50 -4.76 -41.58
N LYS A 360 32.20 -4.82 -41.85
CA LYS A 360 31.59 -4.12 -42.99
C LYS A 360 31.84 -2.60 -42.91
N LYS A 361 31.70 -2.00 -41.72
CA LYS A 361 31.96 -0.57 -41.49
C LYS A 361 33.42 -0.20 -41.74
N GLU A 362 34.38 -1.05 -41.36
CA GLU A 362 35.79 -0.83 -41.66
C GLU A 362 36.05 -0.91 -43.17
N LEU A 363 35.44 -1.89 -43.84
CA LEU A 363 35.60 -2.13 -45.28
C LEU A 363 34.97 -1.03 -46.18
N THR A 364 34.16 -0.12 -45.64
CA THR A 364 33.61 1.03 -46.40
C THR A 364 34.37 2.34 -46.17
N LYS A 365 35.40 2.35 -45.31
CA LYS A 365 36.26 3.52 -45.12
C LYS A 365 37.11 3.81 -46.37
N LYS A 366 37.77 4.98 -46.39
CA LYS A 366 38.72 5.34 -47.47
C LYS A 366 39.82 4.28 -47.60
N PRO A 367 40.34 3.97 -48.81
CA PRO A 367 41.21 2.82 -49.06
C PRO A 367 42.37 2.61 -48.08
N ASN A 368 43.09 3.68 -47.70
CA ASN A 368 44.22 3.58 -46.77
C ASN A 368 43.82 3.35 -45.31
N ALA A 369 42.63 3.80 -44.89
CA ALA A 369 42.08 3.58 -43.55
C ALA A 369 41.24 2.30 -43.47
N MET A 370 40.78 1.79 -44.62
CA MET A 370 39.91 0.63 -44.75
C MET A 370 40.60 -0.66 -44.30
N ILE A 371 41.83 -0.89 -44.73
CA ILE A 371 42.54 -2.15 -44.53
C ILE A 371 43.23 -2.19 -43.16
N GLY A 372 43.81 -1.06 -42.76
CA GLY A 372 44.80 -0.96 -41.70
C GLY A 372 46.22 -1.24 -42.20
N LYS A 373 47.22 -0.56 -41.64
CA LYS A 373 48.63 -0.74 -41.98
C LYS A 373 49.27 -1.82 -41.09
N GLU A 374 50.18 -2.59 -41.64
CA GLU A 374 51.03 -3.50 -40.85
C GLU A 374 51.99 -2.66 -39.99
N GLN A 375 51.90 -2.81 -38.68
CA GLN A 375 52.73 -2.12 -37.69
C GLN A 375 53.88 -3.00 -37.19
N SER A 376 53.77 -4.32 -37.35
CA SER A 376 54.77 -5.28 -36.90
C SER A 376 54.74 -6.56 -37.75
N THR A 377 55.90 -6.96 -38.26
CA THR A 377 56.12 -8.25 -38.92
C THR A 377 56.54 -9.35 -37.94
N ASP A 378 56.74 -9.00 -36.67
CA ASP A 378 57.09 -9.96 -35.61
C ASP A 378 55.98 -11.03 -35.49
N PRO A 379 56.29 -12.29 -35.81
CA PRO A 379 55.31 -13.36 -35.81
C PRO A 379 54.96 -13.83 -34.39
N SER A 380 55.59 -13.26 -33.35
CA SER A 380 55.23 -13.45 -31.94
C SER A 380 54.07 -12.56 -31.47
N LYS A 381 53.77 -11.48 -32.21
CA LYS A 381 52.64 -10.58 -31.92
C LYS A 381 51.31 -11.22 -32.28
N ASN A 382 50.28 -10.93 -31.47
CA ASN A 382 48.91 -11.30 -31.80
C ASN A 382 48.48 -10.69 -33.13
N CYS A 383 47.66 -11.41 -33.91
CA CYS A 383 47.15 -10.96 -35.22
C CYS A 383 46.60 -9.52 -35.17
N ASP A 384 45.81 -9.19 -34.16
CA ASP A 384 45.20 -7.86 -34.00
C ASP A 384 46.18 -6.76 -33.60
N GLN A 385 47.34 -7.10 -33.07
CA GLN A 385 48.42 -6.18 -32.71
C GLN A 385 49.39 -5.92 -33.87
N ARG A 386 49.33 -6.74 -34.93
CA ARG A 386 50.17 -6.57 -36.13
C ARG A 386 49.66 -5.47 -37.05
N TYR A 387 48.41 -5.06 -36.89
CA TYR A 387 47.74 -4.11 -37.79
C TYR A 387 47.17 -2.93 -37.01
N THR A 388 47.17 -1.74 -37.63
CA THR A 388 46.38 -0.60 -37.13
C THR A 388 44.89 -0.94 -37.14
N GLU A 389 44.07 -0.06 -36.56
CA GLU A 389 42.61 -0.12 -36.77
C GLU A 389 42.28 -0.19 -38.28
N GLY A 390 41.32 -1.05 -38.62
CA GLY A 390 40.96 -1.39 -40.00
C GLY A 390 40.37 -2.79 -40.13
N ALA A 391 40.09 -3.20 -41.36
CA ALA A 391 39.46 -4.48 -41.68
C ALA A 391 40.34 -5.69 -41.33
N LEU A 392 41.67 -5.60 -41.45
CA LEU A 392 42.58 -6.69 -41.08
C LEU A 392 42.52 -6.97 -39.57
N ARG A 393 42.70 -5.93 -38.75
CA ARG A 393 42.59 -6.04 -37.29
C ARG A 393 41.22 -6.56 -36.86
N THR A 394 40.15 -6.07 -37.50
CA THR A 394 38.79 -6.53 -37.20
C THR A 394 38.58 -8.00 -37.58
N THR A 395 39.11 -8.44 -38.72
CA THR A 395 39.08 -9.85 -39.13
C THR A 395 39.88 -10.72 -38.16
N CYS A 396 41.05 -10.26 -37.70
CA CYS A 396 41.81 -10.93 -36.64
C CYS A 396 40.98 -11.10 -35.36
N ASN A 397 40.32 -10.03 -34.90
CA ASN A 397 39.48 -10.08 -33.70
C ASN A 397 38.34 -11.09 -33.85
N ILE A 398 37.68 -11.14 -35.01
CA ILE A 398 36.60 -12.10 -35.24
C ILE A 398 37.11 -13.55 -35.12
N ILE A 399 38.24 -13.86 -35.75
CA ILE A 399 38.78 -15.23 -35.77
C ILE A 399 39.35 -15.65 -34.41
N PHE A 400 40.16 -14.79 -33.80
CA PHE A 400 40.95 -15.16 -32.63
C PHE A 400 40.28 -14.80 -31.31
N GLN A 401 39.54 -13.69 -31.25
CA GLN A 401 38.89 -13.22 -30.03
C GLN A 401 37.43 -13.67 -29.96
N ASP A 402 36.61 -13.36 -30.97
CA ASP A 402 35.17 -13.64 -30.95
C ASP A 402 34.87 -15.13 -31.15
N LEU A 403 35.55 -15.78 -32.09
CA LEU A 403 35.41 -17.22 -32.33
C LEU A 403 36.25 -18.07 -31.38
N GLY A 404 37.37 -17.54 -30.91
CA GLY A 404 38.27 -18.27 -30.02
C GLY A 404 39.03 -19.41 -30.70
N ALA A 405 39.39 -19.28 -31.98
CA ALA A 405 40.04 -20.35 -32.75
C ALA A 405 41.45 -20.74 -32.23
N ALA A 406 42.04 -19.98 -31.30
CA ALA A 406 43.35 -20.27 -30.71
C ALA A 406 43.43 -20.01 -29.19
N THR A 407 42.29 -20.01 -28.48
CA THR A 407 42.19 -19.59 -27.06
C THR A 407 42.63 -20.64 -26.03
N ASP A 408 43.10 -21.82 -26.47
CA ASP A 408 43.47 -22.96 -25.61
C ASP A 408 44.76 -22.75 -24.83
N LEU A 409 45.52 -21.71 -25.17
CA LEU A 409 46.88 -21.49 -24.65
C LEU A 409 46.94 -20.80 -23.28
N TRP A 410 45.81 -20.70 -22.58
CA TRP A 410 45.71 -20.01 -21.29
C TRP A 410 45.13 -20.86 -20.15
N SER A 411 45.09 -22.20 -20.29
CA SER A 411 44.89 -23.08 -19.13
C SER A 411 46.23 -23.60 -18.60
N ASN A 412 46.77 -22.91 -17.59
CA ASN A 412 47.80 -23.33 -16.63
C ASN A 412 48.67 -24.56 -16.97
N SER A 413 49.95 -24.34 -17.29
CA SER A 413 51.10 -25.05 -16.71
C SER A 413 52.39 -24.41 -17.23
N GLN A 414 53.50 -24.59 -16.51
CA GLN A 414 54.86 -24.24 -16.93
C GLN A 414 55.31 -24.95 -18.23
N GLU A 415 54.45 -25.72 -18.91
CA GLU A 415 54.73 -26.41 -20.17
C GLU A 415 54.58 -25.52 -21.41
N ASN A 416 53.99 -24.32 -21.29
CA ASN A 416 53.76 -23.42 -22.42
C ASN A 416 54.89 -22.41 -22.68
N ALA A 417 56.08 -22.62 -22.11
CA ALA A 417 57.27 -21.82 -22.40
C ALA A 417 57.71 -22.04 -23.86
N GLY A 418 57.20 -21.21 -24.77
CA GLY A 418 57.52 -21.25 -26.20
C GLY A 418 56.31 -21.23 -27.15
N VAL A 419 55.07 -21.24 -26.64
CA VAL A 419 53.89 -21.19 -27.52
C VAL A 419 53.55 -19.76 -27.89
N ILE A 420 53.51 -19.49 -29.19
CA ILE A 420 53.21 -18.18 -29.74
C ILE A 420 51.69 -17.97 -29.73
N PRO A 421 51.16 -16.91 -29.08
CA PRO A 421 49.72 -16.68 -28.99
C PRO A 421 49.08 -16.41 -30.36
N ASN A 422 47.80 -16.77 -30.51
CA ASN A 422 47.01 -16.63 -31.75
C ASN A 422 47.55 -17.41 -32.98
N ARG A 423 48.08 -18.61 -32.77
CA ARG A 423 48.36 -19.57 -33.85
C ARG A 423 47.39 -20.74 -33.83
N ILE A 424 46.88 -21.08 -35.01
CA ILE A 424 46.04 -22.27 -35.22
C ILE A 424 46.96 -23.35 -35.75
N THR A 425 47.50 -24.15 -34.85
CA THR A 425 48.46 -25.21 -35.17
C THR A 425 47.79 -26.58 -35.30
N THR A 426 46.59 -26.75 -34.72
CA THR A 426 45.85 -28.02 -34.76
C THR A 426 44.58 -27.94 -35.60
N GLN A 427 44.13 -29.09 -36.10
CA GLN A 427 42.86 -29.19 -36.84
C GLN A 427 41.66 -28.85 -35.95
N GLU A 428 41.71 -29.22 -34.66
CA GLU A 428 40.67 -28.91 -33.67
C GLU A 428 40.47 -27.40 -33.50
N GLN A 429 41.56 -26.66 -33.31
CA GLN A 429 41.57 -25.19 -33.27
C GLN A 429 40.94 -24.60 -34.53
N SER A 430 41.29 -25.16 -35.69
CA SER A 430 40.76 -24.67 -36.96
C SER A 430 39.29 -24.99 -37.17
N ASP A 431 38.79 -26.13 -36.67
CA ASP A 431 37.40 -26.56 -36.82
C ASP A 431 36.42 -25.70 -36.00
N ARG A 432 36.92 -24.97 -35.00
CA ARG A 432 36.17 -23.96 -34.25
C ARG A 432 35.79 -22.73 -35.07
N ILE A 433 36.34 -22.55 -36.28
CA ILE A 433 35.95 -21.48 -37.19
C ILE A 433 34.76 -21.96 -38.03
N PRO A 434 33.50 -21.53 -37.78
CA PRO A 434 32.34 -22.05 -38.48
C PRO A 434 32.36 -21.63 -39.95
N CYS A 435 32.08 -22.55 -40.87
CA CYS A 435 32.03 -22.23 -42.30
C CYS A 435 31.09 -21.08 -42.68
N PRO A 436 29.91 -20.89 -42.04
CA PRO A 436 29.10 -19.70 -42.30
C PRO A 436 29.84 -18.38 -42.09
N ILE A 437 30.68 -18.29 -41.05
CA ILE A 437 31.48 -17.08 -40.78
C ILE A 437 32.60 -16.93 -41.81
N VAL A 438 33.27 -18.02 -42.20
CA VAL A 438 34.28 -17.99 -43.27
C VAL A 438 33.68 -17.43 -44.56
N VAL A 439 32.52 -17.94 -44.97
CA VAL A 439 31.81 -17.50 -46.18
C VAL A 439 31.39 -16.03 -46.07
N LEU A 440 30.85 -15.61 -44.94
CA LEU A 440 30.42 -14.23 -44.77
C LEU A 440 31.57 -13.22 -44.74
N ILE A 441 32.71 -13.59 -44.13
CA ILE A 441 33.93 -12.77 -44.20
C ILE A 441 34.42 -12.70 -45.65
N GLU A 442 34.41 -13.80 -46.40
CA GLU A 442 34.77 -13.82 -47.83
C GLU A 442 33.92 -12.82 -48.62
N GLU A 443 32.60 -12.90 -48.47
CA GLU A 443 31.65 -12.05 -49.18
C GLU A 443 31.86 -10.58 -48.84
N LEU A 444 32.07 -10.24 -47.57
CA LEU A 444 32.35 -8.87 -47.15
C LEU A 444 33.64 -8.34 -47.78
N TRP A 445 34.73 -9.10 -47.71
CA TRP A 445 36.00 -8.69 -48.31
C TRP A 445 35.89 -8.54 -49.82
N ARG A 446 35.31 -9.53 -50.52
CA ARG A 446 35.17 -9.47 -51.99
C ARG A 446 34.26 -8.34 -52.44
N ASN A 447 33.09 -8.15 -51.83
CA ASN A 447 32.13 -7.13 -52.26
C ASN A 447 32.68 -5.70 -52.08
N ASN A 448 33.53 -5.48 -51.09
CA ASN A 448 34.09 -4.15 -50.81
C ASN A 448 35.47 -3.90 -51.44
N THR A 449 36.07 -4.90 -52.11
CA THR A 449 37.39 -4.79 -52.75
C THR A 449 37.35 -5.11 -54.25
N LYS A 450 36.22 -4.85 -54.92
CA LYS A 450 36.04 -5.17 -56.36
C LYS A 450 36.34 -6.65 -56.69
N LYS A 451 36.05 -7.55 -55.74
CA LYS A 451 36.29 -9.01 -55.78
C LYS A 451 37.75 -9.43 -55.74
N ASN A 452 38.66 -8.50 -55.46
CA ASN A 452 40.10 -8.73 -55.52
C ASN A 452 40.67 -9.38 -54.25
N CYS A 453 40.11 -9.09 -53.09
CA CYS A 453 40.60 -9.55 -51.78
C CYS A 453 39.64 -10.56 -51.15
N GLY A 454 40.20 -11.63 -50.58
CA GLY A 454 39.48 -12.72 -49.93
C GLY A 454 40.44 -13.74 -49.31
N TRP A 455 39.90 -14.78 -48.67
CA TRP A 455 40.65 -15.85 -48.01
C TRP A 455 41.66 -16.51 -48.93
N LEU A 456 41.28 -16.76 -50.18
CA LEU A 456 42.09 -17.43 -51.19
C LEU A 456 42.21 -16.56 -52.45
N GLY A 457 43.25 -16.82 -53.24
CA GLY A 457 43.48 -16.16 -54.53
C GLY A 457 42.33 -16.31 -55.53
N SER A 458 42.42 -15.60 -56.67
CA SER A 458 41.33 -15.45 -57.66
C SER A 458 40.81 -16.78 -58.23
N GLN A 459 41.66 -17.81 -58.31
CA GLN A 459 41.33 -19.17 -58.80
C GLN A 459 41.02 -20.18 -57.69
N GLY A 460 40.98 -19.78 -56.42
CA GLY A 460 40.64 -20.65 -55.28
C GLY A 460 41.67 -21.72 -54.92
N LYS A 461 42.85 -21.76 -55.56
CA LYS A 461 43.84 -22.84 -55.41
C LYS A 461 45.16 -22.47 -54.71
N GLY A 462 45.53 -21.19 -54.60
CA GLY A 462 46.83 -20.76 -54.05
C GLY A 462 46.77 -19.58 -53.05
N LEU A 463 47.82 -19.47 -52.23
CA LEU A 463 48.11 -18.31 -51.36
C LEU A 463 48.79 -17.17 -52.14
N ASP A 464 49.54 -17.52 -53.20
CA ASP A 464 50.41 -16.63 -53.98
C ASP A 464 49.90 -16.34 -55.41
N GLU A 465 48.64 -15.92 -55.54
CA GLU A 465 48.14 -15.28 -56.76
C GLU A 465 47.31 -14.04 -56.39
N PRO A 466 47.96 -12.88 -56.24
CA PRO A 466 47.29 -11.70 -55.73
C PRO A 466 46.50 -10.96 -56.80
N SER A 467 45.17 -10.94 -56.65
CA SER A 467 44.38 -9.84 -57.21
C SER A 467 44.28 -8.64 -56.28
N CYS A 468 44.65 -8.77 -55.00
CA CYS A 468 44.46 -7.74 -53.97
C CYS A 468 45.69 -6.85 -53.76
N LYS A 469 45.69 -5.65 -54.37
CA LYS A 469 46.72 -4.64 -54.13
C LYS A 469 46.65 -4.10 -52.70
N GLU A 470 45.46 -4.05 -52.15
CA GLU A 470 45.12 -3.53 -50.83
C GLU A 470 45.75 -4.35 -49.70
N LEU A 471 46.04 -5.64 -49.92
CA LEU A 471 46.74 -6.54 -49.00
C LEU A 471 48.22 -6.74 -49.36
N GLY A 472 48.80 -5.83 -50.16
CA GLY A 472 50.21 -5.89 -50.54
C GLY A 472 50.58 -7.16 -51.31
N GLY A 473 49.68 -7.63 -52.18
CA GLY A 473 49.96 -8.80 -53.00
C GLY A 473 49.79 -10.14 -52.28
N LYS A 474 49.01 -10.19 -51.21
CA LYS A 474 48.78 -11.40 -50.42
C LYS A 474 47.31 -11.73 -50.25
N SER A 475 46.99 -13.00 -50.00
CA SER A 475 45.64 -13.44 -49.62
C SER A 475 45.30 -13.02 -48.19
N LEU A 476 44.00 -12.97 -47.86
CA LEU A 476 43.57 -12.72 -46.49
C LEU A 476 44.02 -13.86 -45.55
N ALA A 477 44.05 -15.11 -46.03
CA ALA A 477 44.56 -16.22 -45.23
C ALA A 477 46.04 -16.02 -44.84
N ASP A 478 46.89 -15.61 -45.78
CA ASP A 478 48.30 -15.30 -45.48
C ASP A 478 48.43 -14.16 -44.45
N ARG A 479 47.62 -13.11 -44.60
CA ARG A 479 47.68 -11.95 -43.68
C ARG A 479 47.21 -12.31 -42.27
N ILE A 480 46.17 -13.12 -42.15
CA ILE A 480 45.53 -13.42 -40.86
C ILE A 480 46.21 -14.58 -40.11
N PHE A 481 46.68 -15.61 -40.82
CA PHE A 481 47.22 -16.81 -40.21
C PHE A 481 48.76 -16.83 -40.33
N PRO A 482 49.50 -16.69 -39.21
CA PRO A 482 50.95 -16.88 -39.23
C PRO A 482 51.32 -18.36 -39.44
N ASP A 483 52.53 -18.63 -39.91
CA ASP A 483 53.01 -20.01 -40.09
C ASP A 483 53.04 -20.82 -38.77
N PRO A 484 52.71 -22.13 -38.80
CA PRO A 484 52.31 -22.91 -39.98
C PRO A 484 50.83 -22.71 -40.37
N ILE A 485 50.58 -22.42 -41.65
CA ILE A 485 49.22 -22.11 -42.17
C ILE A 485 48.36 -23.35 -42.52
N TYR A 486 48.87 -24.57 -42.34
CA TYR A 486 48.25 -25.80 -42.86
C TYR A 486 46.84 -26.07 -42.30
N ALA A 487 46.65 -26.00 -40.97
CA ALA A 487 45.36 -26.28 -40.35
C ALA A 487 44.27 -25.27 -40.77
N PRO A 488 44.51 -23.94 -40.71
CA PRO A 488 43.61 -22.94 -41.29
C PRO A 488 43.27 -23.21 -42.75
N MET A 489 44.26 -23.53 -43.58
CA MET A 489 44.04 -23.80 -45.00
C MET A 489 43.16 -25.02 -45.24
N LYS A 490 43.38 -26.08 -44.47
CA LYS A 490 42.54 -27.29 -44.53
C LYS A 490 41.10 -26.97 -44.15
N ARG A 491 40.86 -26.08 -43.17
CA ARG A 491 39.50 -25.62 -42.83
C ARG A 491 38.88 -24.77 -43.93
N LEU A 492 39.60 -23.78 -44.45
CA LEU A 492 39.10 -22.91 -45.51
C LEU A 492 38.67 -23.71 -46.74
N ARG A 493 39.47 -24.72 -47.14
CA ARG A 493 39.16 -25.61 -48.27
C ARG A 493 37.95 -26.52 -48.04
N LYS A 494 37.58 -26.81 -46.79
CA LYS A 494 36.36 -27.58 -46.45
C LYS A 494 35.10 -26.71 -46.50
N CYS A 495 35.23 -25.40 -46.39
CA CYS A 495 34.09 -24.50 -46.41
C CYS A 495 33.68 -24.15 -47.86
N PRO A 496 32.38 -23.97 -48.15
CA PRO A 496 31.91 -23.64 -49.50
C PRO A 496 32.15 -22.15 -49.82
N ILE A 497 33.42 -21.76 -49.97
CA ILE A 497 33.83 -20.38 -50.23
C ILE A 497 33.51 -20.01 -51.69
N PRO A 498 32.73 -18.94 -51.96
CA PRO A 498 32.42 -18.54 -53.33
C PRO A 498 33.66 -17.94 -54.03
N HIS A 499 34.07 -18.55 -55.14
CA HIS A 499 35.18 -18.06 -55.97
C HIS A 499 34.69 -17.11 -57.07
N SER A 500 35.59 -16.23 -57.54
CA SER A 500 35.32 -15.16 -58.51
C SER A 500 34.48 -15.59 -59.73
N ASN A 501 34.66 -16.82 -60.23
CA ASN A 501 33.95 -17.38 -61.38
C ASN A 501 32.54 -17.95 -61.09
N ASN A 502 32.17 -18.21 -59.83
CA ASN A 502 30.88 -18.83 -59.43
C ASN A 502 29.89 -17.87 -58.76
N ILE A 503 30.23 -16.59 -58.58
CA ILE A 503 29.36 -15.61 -57.89
C ILE A 503 28.05 -15.34 -58.67
N LYS A 504 27.96 -15.73 -59.95
CA LYS A 504 26.70 -15.64 -60.72
C LYS A 504 25.65 -16.71 -60.32
N GLN A 505 26.01 -17.78 -59.60
CA GLN A 505 25.08 -18.85 -59.23
C GLN A 505 24.67 -18.89 -57.75
N SER A 506 25.22 -18.03 -56.87
CA SER A 506 24.85 -18.03 -55.44
C SER A 506 23.70 -17.08 -55.08
N GLN A 507 22.74 -16.83 -55.98
CA GLN A 507 21.51 -16.09 -55.64
C GLN A 507 20.61 -16.86 -54.65
N THR A 508 20.89 -18.13 -54.39
CA THR A 508 20.20 -18.94 -53.36
C THR A 508 20.64 -18.65 -51.92
N SER A 509 21.74 -17.91 -51.70
CA SER A 509 22.14 -17.44 -50.36
C SER A 509 21.49 -16.10 -49.96
N SER A 510 20.59 -15.56 -50.78
CA SER A 510 19.87 -14.30 -50.54
C SER A 510 18.98 -14.31 -49.29
N LYS A 511 18.76 -15.46 -48.62
CA LYS A 511 18.05 -15.48 -47.31
C LYS A 511 18.92 -15.09 -46.12
N ILE A 512 20.25 -15.10 -46.24
CA ILE A 512 21.16 -14.71 -45.14
C ILE A 512 21.47 -13.20 -45.20
N ALA A 513 21.45 -12.59 -46.39
CA ALA A 513 21.68 -11.15 -46.58
C ALA A 513 20.51 -10.26 -46.11
N THR A 514 19.28 -10.78 -46.05
CA THR A 514 18.08 -9.99 -45.69
C THR A 514 18.02 -9.58 -44.20
N LEU A 515 18.83 -10.18 -43.33
CA LEU A 515 18.88 -9.81 -41.90
C LEU A 515 19.79 -8.61 -41.59
N LEU A 516 20.50 -8.05 -42.58
CA LEU A 516 21.33 -6.84 -42.42
C LEU A 516 20.64 -5.54 -42.89
N VAL A 517 19.35 -5.59 -43.27
CA VAL A 517 18.63 -4.45 -43.89
C VAL A 517 17.43 -3.94 -43.07
N HIS A 518 17.15 -4.47 -41.88
CA HIS A 518 16.13 -3.88 -40.98
C HIS A 518 16.73 -3.35 -39.69
N LYS A 519 17.13 -2.08 -39.75
CA LYS A 519 16.95 -1.09 -38.68
C LYS A 519 16.58 0.24 -39.30
#